data_AF-A0A7V9D5Q0-F1
#
_entry.id   AF-A0A7V9D5Q0-F1
#
_cell.length_a   1.000
_cell.length_b   1.000
_cell.length_c   1.000
_cell.angle_alpha   90.00
_cell.angle_beta   90.00
_cell.angle_gamma   90.00
#
_symmetry.space_group_name_H-M   'P 1'
#
loop_
_entity.id
_entity.type
_entity.pdbx_description
1 polymer ?
#
loop_
_entity_poly.entity_id
_entity_poly.type
_entity_poly.pdbx_seq_one_letter_code
_entity_poly.pdbx_strand_id
1 'polypeptide(L)'
;MIDWRYEPTAFDIDWNEDGSVARRFAPDFYLPEFDLYIEITTLNQKLVTKKNRKVRRLAALYPDVRCKVLYQRDYLNLLVKYGLEEPSQASLLGNRLQAVSAEIQTIL
;
A
#
# COMPACT_ATOMS: atom_id res chain seq x y z
N MET A 1 -16.82 -6.66 -12.25
CA MET A 1 -16.42 -5.98 -11.00
C MET A 1 -15.38 -6.87 -10.36
N ILE A 2 -14.23 -6.33 -9.96
CA ILE A 2 -13.17 -7.13 -9.29
C ILE A 2 -13.54 -7.24 -7.82
N ASP A 3 -13.52 -8.44 -7.25
CA ASP A 3 -13.74 -8.66 -5.81
C ASP A 3 -12.51 -8.22 -5.01
N TRP A 4 -12.74 -7.57 -3.87
CA TRP A 4 -11.67 -7.08 -3.00
C TRP A 4 -12.13 -7.04 -1.55
N ARG A 5 -11.17 -7.19 -0.64
CA ARG A 5 -11.39 -7.13 0.82
C ARG A 5 -10.45 -6.12 1.44
N TYR A 6 -10.97 -5.28 2.33
CA TYR A 6 -10.19 -4.30 3.10
C TYR A 6 -9.55 -4.97 4.33
N GLU A 7 -8.23 -4.81 4.48
CA GLU A 7 -7.42 -5.31 5.60
C GLU A 7 -7.87 -6.68 6.17
N PRO A 8 -8.09 -7.73 5.35
CA PRO A 8 -8.73 -8.96 5.83
C PRO A 8 -7.80 -9.82 6.69
N THR A 9 -6.49 -9.50 6.73
CA THR A 9 -5.48 -10.33 7.36
C THR A 9 -4.34 -9.46 7.88
N ALA A 10 -3.90 -9.74 9.11
CA ALA A 10 -2.71 -9.16 9.70
C ALA A 10 -1.67 -10.26 9.95
N PHE A 11 -0.42 -9.98 9.59
CA PHE A 11 0.71 -10.89 9.72
C PHE A 11 1.66 -10.41 10.81
N ASP A 12 2.08 -11.32 11.69
CA ASP A 12 3.14 -11.04 12.65
C ASP A 12 4.48 -10.99 11.89
N ILE A 13 5.22 -9.89 12.00
CA ILE A 13 6.45 -9.68 11.21
C ILE A 13 7.69 -9.41 12.07
N ASP A 14 7.50 -9.02 13.33
CA ASP A 14 8.56 -8.83 14.33
C ASP A 14 8.07 -9.32 15.72
N TRP A 15 9.00 -9.84 16.53
CA TRP A 15 8.76 -10.37 17.88
C TRP A 15 9.76 -9.78 18.89
N ASN A 16 9.36 -9.69 20.16
CA ASN A 16 10.23 -9.32 21.28
C ASN A 16 11.06 -10.53 21.75
N GLU A 17 12.02 -10.30 22.64
CA GLU A 17 12.88 -11.36 23.21
C GLU A 17 12.10 -12.44 23.97
N ASP A 18 10.95 -12.08 24.56
CA ASP A 18 10.04 -13.01 25.25
C ASP A 18 9.12 -13.79 24.30
N GLY A 19 9.26 -13.61 22.98
CA GLY A 19 8.44 -14.25 21.96
C GLY A 19 7.09 -13.59 21.71
N SER A 20 6.74 -12.51 22.44
CA SER A 20 5.52 -11.75 22.18
C SER A 20 5.60 -10.98 20.85
N VAL A 21 4.47 -10.79 20.18
CA VAL A 21 4.42 -10.08 18.89
C VAL A 21 4.74 -8.59 19.11
N ALA A 22 5.83 -8.12 18.52
CA ALA A 22 6.26 -6.72 18.58
C ALA A 22 5.59 -5.87 17.49
N ARG A 23 5.34 -6.46 16.31
CA ARG A 23 4.74 -5.74 15.19
C ARG A 23 3.95 -6.64 14.26
N ARG A 24 2.78 -6.12 13.86
CA ARG A 24 1.96 -6.67 12.78
C ARG A 24 2.02 -5.81 11.52
N PHE A 25 1.78 -6.47 10.40
CA PHE A 25 1.56 -5.84 9.11
C PHE A 25 0.26 -6.37 8.50
N ALA A 26 -0.69 -5.46 8.29
CA ALA A 26 -1.93 -5.73 7.55
C ALA A 26 -1.85 -4.96 6.24
N PRO A 27 -1.76 -5.64 5.09
CA PRO A 27 -1.84 -4.96 3.80
C PRO A 27 -3.22 -4.33 3.60
N ASP A 28 -3.28 -3.17 2.96
CA ASP A 28 -4.51 -2.39 2.81
C ASP A 28 -5.64 -3.20 2.10
N PHE A 29 -5.31 -4.01 1.10
CA PHE A 29 -6.29 -4.79 0.32
C PHE A 29 -5.84 -6.23 0.05
N TYR A 30 -6.81 -7.11 -0.16
CA TYR A 30 -6.63 -8.43 -0.76
C TYR A 30 -7.56 -8.59 -1.95
N LEU A 31 -7.02 -9.14 -3.04
CA LEU A 31 -7.76 -9.47 -4.25
C LEU A 31 -7.87 -11.00 -4.36
N PRO A 32 -9.00 -11.61 -3.96
CA PRO A 32 -9.12 -13.07 -3.88
C PRO A 32 -8.91 -13.77 -5.21
N GLU A 33 -9.43 -13.21 -6.30
CA GLU A 33 -9.29 -13.75 -7.65
C GLU A 33 -7.82 -13.90 -8.08
N PHE A 34 -6.97 -13.00 -7.61
CA PHE A 34 -5.56 -12.97 -7.93
C PHE A 34 -4.68 -13.51 -6.81
N ASP A 35 -5.25 -13.94 -5.68
CA ASP A 35 -4.55 -14.28 -4.44
C ASP A 35 -3.36 -13.33 -4.17
N LEU A 36 -3.69 -12.04 -4.06
CA LEU A 36 -2.73 -10.95 -4.04
C LEU A 36 -3.12 -9.90 -3.01
N TYR A 37 -2.22 -9.61 -2.10
CA TYR A 37 -2.30 -8.46 -1.21
C TYR A 37 -1.72 -7.21 -1.88
N ILE A 38 -2.36 -6.07 -1.66
CA ILE A 38 -1.94 -4.76 -2.14
C ILE A 38 -1.74 -3.85 -0.94
N GLU A 39 -0.59 -3.19 -0.90
CA GLU A 39 -0.29 -2.10 0.00
C GLU A 39 -0.24 -0.80 -0.80
N ILE A 40 -1.11 0.16 -0.51
CA ILE A 40 -1.10 1.47 -1.15
C ILE A 40 -0.05 2.35 -0.49
N THR A 41 0.66 3.13 -1.31
CA THR A 41 1.63 4.09 -0.83
C THR A 41 1.50 5.40 -1.59
N THR A 42 1.45 6.50 -0.83
CA THR A 42 1.59 7.87 -1.35
C THR A 42 3.07 8.17 -1.61
N LEU A 43 3.38 9.15 -2.46
CA LEU A 43 4.75 9.47 -2.90
C LEU A 43 5.74 9.90 -1.80
N ASN A 44 5.32 9.99 -0.53
CA ASN A 44 6.21 10.36 0.57
C ASN A 44 7.30 9.29 0.77
N GLN A 45 8.50 9.58 0.25
CA GLN A 45 9.70 8.73 0.25
C GLN A 45 10.03 8.10 1.61
N LYS A 46 9.88 8.84 2.72
CA LYS A 46 10.17 8.33 4.06
C LYS A 46 9.20 7.21 4.47
N LEU A 47 7.93 7.34 4.09
CA LEU A 47 6.90 6.35 4.37
C LEU A 47 7.00 5.14 3.43
N VAL A 48 7.29 5.38 2.15
CA VAL A 48 7.58 4.35 1.14
C VAL A 48 8.67 3.40 1.64
N THR A 49 9.74 3.92 2.23
CA THR A 49 10.85 3.10 2.74
C THR A 49 10.41 2.18 3.87
N LYS A 50 9.58 2.68 4.80
CA LYS A 50 9.04 1.88 5.91
C LYS A 50 8.08 0.80 5.40
N LYS A 51 7.18 1.16 4.47
CA LYS A 51 6.21 0.23 3.84
C LYS A 51 6.93 -0.90 3.10
N ASN A 52 7.93 -0.57 2.27
CA ASN A 52 8.75 -1.56 1.57
C ASN A 52 9.51 -2.49 2.52
N ARG A 53 9.99 -1.98 3.66
CA ARG A 53 10.64 -2.83 4.67
C ARG A 53 9.67 -3.88 5.23
N LYS A 54 8.43 -3.49 5.52
CA LYS A 54 7.39 -4.44 5.99
C LYS A 54 7.07 -5.50 4.94
N VAL A 55 6.91 -5.12 3.67
CA VAL A 55 6.63 -6.07 2.58
C VAL A 55 7.78 -7.06 2.37
N ARG A 56 9.04 -6.59 2.43
CA ARG A 56 10.21 -7.49 2.35
C ARG A 56 10.26 -8.45 3.54
N ARG A 57 9.91 -7.98 4.74
CA ARG A 57 9.87 -8.82 5.94
C ARG A 57 8.76 -9.87 5.83
N LEU A 58 7.58 -9.48 5.34
CA LEU A 58 6.49 -10.40 5.04
C LEU A 58 6.94 -11.49 4.06
N ALA A 59 7.54 -11.11 2.93
CA ALA A 59 8.01 -12.07 1.93
C ALA A 59 9.07 -13.04 2.47
N ALA A 60 9.91 -12.61 3.42
CA ALA A 60 10.91 -13.48 4.04
C ALA A 60 10.31 -14.49 5.03
N LEU A 61 9.23 -14.14 5.71
CA LEU A 61 8.57 -14.98 6.73
C LEU A 61 7.45 -15.85 6.15
N TYR A 62 6.78 -15.35 5.12
CA TYR A 62 5.62 -15.95 4.47
C TYR A 62 5.83 -15.93 2.95
N PRO A 63 6.69 -16.82 2.41
CA PRO A 63 7.08 -16.81 1.00
C PRO A 63 5.91 -17.06 0.04
N ASP A 64 4.86 -17.74 0.51
CA ASP A 64 3.65 -18.01 -0.27
C ASP A 64 2.69 -16.82 -0.34
N VAL A 65 2.88 -15.81 0.53
CA VAL A 65 2.02 -14.62 0.56
C VAL A 65 2.52 -13.61 -0.46
N ARG A 66 1.74 -13.42 -1.52
CA ARG A 66 2.03 -12.40 -2.55
C ARG A 66 1.52 -11.04 -2.10
N CYS A 67 2.42 -10.09 -1.96
CA CYS A 67 2.10 -8.71 -1.61
C CYS A 67 2.85 -7.72 -2.53
N LYS A 68 2.14 -6.72 -3.07
CA LYS A 68 2.72 -5.66 -3.90
C LYS A 68 2.44 -4.28 -3.32
N VAL A 69 3.43 -3.40 -3.40
CA VAL A 69 3.25 -1.98 -3.11
C VAL A 69 2.75 -1.27 -4.38
N LEU A 70 1.57 -0.66 -4.32
CA LEU A 70 1.03 0.15 -5.39
C LEU A 70 1.31 1.64 -5.11
N TYR A 71 2.04 2.28 -6.02
CA TYR A 71 2.29 3.70 -5.94
C TYR A 71 1.15 4.47 -6.58
N GLN A 72 0.58 5.42 -5.85
CA GLN A 72 -0.49 6.28 -6.36
C GLN A 72 -0.10 7.00 -7.66
N ARG A 73 1.17 7.41 -7.79
CA ARG A 73 1.68 8.03 -9.02
C ARG A 73 1.65 7.08 -10.20
N ASP A 74 1.97 5.81 -9.98
CA ASP A 74 1.99 4.80 -11.03
C ASP A 74 0.58 4.48 -11.50
N TYR A 75 -0.42 4.52 -10.59
CA TYR A 75 -1.84 4.45 -10.95
C TYR A 75 -2.27 5.63 -11.82
N LEU A 76 -1.97 6.87 -11.42
CA LEU A 76 -2.29 8.06 -12.24
C LEU A 76 -1.60 8.01 -13.61
N ASN A 77 -0.32 7.60 -13.65
CA ASN A 77 0.41 7.42 -14.90
C ASN A 77 -0.23 6.34 -15.78
N LEU A 78 -0.77 5.27 -15.18
CA LEU A 78 -1.47 4.20 -15.89
C LEU A 78 -2.77 4.73 -16.53
N LEU A 79 -3.56 5.50 -15.79
CA LEU A 79 -4.80 6.11 -16.29
C LEU A 79 -4.53 7.03 -17.49
N VAL A 80 -3.50 7.88 -17.38
CA VAL A 80 -3.07 8.75 -18.48
C VAL A 80 -2.59 7.92 -19.67
N LYS A 81 -1.77 6.89 -19.45
CA LYS A 81 -1.22 6.03 -20.52
C LYS A 81 -2.32 5.33 -21.33
N TYR A 82 -3.41 4.93 -20.68
CA TYR A 82 -4.53 4.25 -21.34
C TYR A 82 -5.66 5.20 -21.77
N GLY A 83 -5.45 6.52 -21.70
CA GLY A 83 -6.43 7.52 -22.13
C GLY A 83 -7.71 7.56 -21.27
N LEU A 84 -7.63 7.03 -20.05
CA LEU A 84 -8.75 7.02 -19.09
C LEU A 84 -8.81 8.33 -18.28
N GLU A 85 -7.74 9.13 -18.29
CA GLU A 85 -7.72 10.50 -17.76
C GLU A 85 -6.80 11.44 -18.55
N GLU A 86 -7.16 12.72 -18.55
CA GLU A 86 -6.37 13.81 -19.11
C GLU A 86 -5.17 14.16 -18.19
N PRO A 87 -3.97 14.47 -18.73
CA PRO A 87 -2.79 14.80 -17.93
C PRO A 87 -2.99 15.95 -16.94
N SER A 88 -3.83 16.92 -17.31
CA SER A 88 -4.19 18.06 -16.45
C SER A 88 -5.02 17.64 -15.24
N GLN A 89 -5.93 16.68 -15.39
CA GLN A 89 -6.76 16.13 -14.31
C GLN A 89 -5.96 15.24 -13.38
N ALA A 90 -5.06 14.41 -13.93
CA ALA A 90 -4.13 13.61 -13.13
C ALA A 90 -3.22 14.47 -12.24
N SER A 91 -2.80 15.65 -12.73
CA SER A 91 -2.02 16.62 -11.95
C SER A 91 -2.82 17.24 -10.79
N LEU A 92 -4.11 17.53 -11.01
CA LEU A 92 -5.02 18.07 -9.99
C LEU A 92 -5.40 17.02 -8.94
N LEU A 93 -5.63 15.77 -9.35
CA LEU A 93 -5.87 14.64 -8.45
C LEU A 93 -4.64 14.35 -7.60
N GLY A 94 -3.45 14.36 -8.21
CA GLY A 94 -2.19 14.24 -7.48
C GLY A 94 -2.07 15.30 -6.38
N ASN A 95 -2.38 16.56 -6.70
CA ASN A 95 -2.31 17.67 -5.73
C ASN A 95 -3.37 17.58 -4.63
N ARG A 96 -4.64 17.27 -4.96
CA ARG A 96 -5.71 17.10 -3.95
C ARG A 96 -5.43 15.93 -3.01
N LEU A 97 -4.94 14.82 -3.54
CA LEU A 97 -4.65 13.63 -2.74
C LEU A 97 -3.40 13.81 -1.87
N GLN A 98 -2.40 14.58 -2.32
CA GLN A 98 -1.31 15.02 -1.45
C GLN A 98 -1.79 15.90 -0.30
N ALA A 99 -2.72 16.83 -0.55
CA ALA A 99 -3.31 17.67 0.49
C ALA A 99 -4.06 16.82 1.54
N VAL A 100 -4.91 15.88 1.11
CA VAL A 100 -5.63 14.96 2.02
C VAL A 100 -4.66 14.06 2.80
N SER A 101 -3.61 13.55 2.16
CA SER A 101 -2.60 12.73 2.85
C SER A 101 -1.81 13.55 3.90
N ALA A 102 -1.62 14.85 3.69
CA ALA A 102 -0.94 15.74 4.64
C ALA A 102 -1.85 16.10 5.83
N GLU A 103 -3.15 16.30 5.59
CA GLU A 103 -4.14 16.52 6.65
C GLU A 103 -4.26 15.31 7.58
N ILE A 104 -4.29 14.09 7.04
CA ILE A 104 -4.35 12.86 7.85
C ILE A 104 -3.09 12.67 8.71
N GLN A 105 -1.92 13.10 8.24
CA GLN A 105 -0.66 13.04 8.99
C GLN A 105 -0.55 14.07 10.13
N THR A 106 -1.42 15.08 10.16
CA THR A 106 -1.41 16.11 11.21
C THR A 106 -2.28 15.72 12.42
N ILE A 107 -3.13 14.69 12.26
CA ILE A 107 -4.10 14.24 13.26
C ILE A 107 -3.63 12.96 14.00
N LEU A 108 -2.51 12.35 13.59
CA LEU A 108 -1.84 11.21 14.23
C LEU A 108 -0.46 11.59 14.75
#